data_AF-A0A968A1Q8-F1
#
_entry.id   AF-A0A968A1Q8-F1
#
_cell.length_a   1.000
_cell.length_b   1.000
_cell.length_c   1.000
_cell.angle_alpha   90.00
_cell.angle_beta   90.00
_cell.angle_gamma   90.00
#
_symmetry.space_group_name_H-M   'P 1'
#
loop_
_entity.id
_entity.type
_entity.pdbx_description
1 polymer ?
#
loop_
_entity_poly.entity_id
_entity_poly.type
_entity_poly.pdbx_seq_one_letter_code
_entity_poly.pdbx_strand_id
1 'polypeptide(L)'
;FIDGLDREVTLEEPAQKIVSMAPSNTEILFAVGAGDQVIGRDEFSDYPDQAASLPSVGGGFGDYNLEAIVDLEPDLVLAAEINTPEQVTSIEDLGVTVYLLPNPTTLEEMYENLL
;
A
#
# COMPACT_ATOMS: atom_id res chain seq x y z
N PHE A 1 5.82 13.98 1.66
CA PHE A 1 6.64 13.15 0.75
C PHE A 1 6.11 13.34 -0.67
N ILE A 2 6.97 13.26 -1.68
CA ILE A 2 6.52 13.18 -3.08
C ILE A 2 6.34 11.71 -3.43
N ASP A 3 5.20 11.35 -4.00
CA ASP A 3 4.90 9.97 -4.42
C ASP A 3 5.18 9.75 -5.91
N GLY A 4 5.00 8.52 -6.40
CA GLY A 4 5.25 8.15 -7.80
C GLY A 4 4.28 8.77 -8.83
N LEU A 5 3.30 9.56 -8.39
CA LEU A 5 2.43 10.37 -9.24
C LEU A 5 2.79 11.87 -9.18
N ASP A 6 3.97 12.20 -8.65
CA ASP A 6 4.45 13.57 -8.43
C ASP A 6 3.56 14.39 -7.47
N ARG A 7 2.90 13.75 -6.51
CA ARG A 7 1.97 14.39 -5.57
C ARG A 7 2.62 14.56 -4.21
N GLU A 8 2.31 15.67 -3.55
CA GLU A 8 2.67 15.86 -2.15
C GLU A 8 1.68 15.14 -1.23
N VAL A 9 2.15 14.09 -0.56
CA VAL A 9 1.40 13.30 0.41
C VAL A 9 1.94 13.58 1.82
N THR A 10 1.06 13.88 2.77
CA THR A 10 1.41 14.19 4.16
C THR A 10 0.62 13.30 5.12
N LEU A 11 1.28 12.83 6.17
CA LEU A 11 0.66 12.17 7.31
C LEU A 11 0.90 13.04 8.56
N GLU A 12 -0.12 13.21 9.39
CA GLU A 12 0.00 13.99 10.64
C GLU A 12 0.84 13.25 11.69
N GLU A 13 0.79 11.93 11.67
CA GLU A 13 1.55 11.02 12.53
C GLU A 13 1.99 9.77 11.73
N PRO A 14 3.00 9.02 12.20
CA PRO A 14 3.42 7.79 11.51
C PRO A 14 2.25 6.80 11.38
N ALA A 15 2.00 6.31 10.16
CA ALA A 15 0.92 5.37 9.86
C ALA A 15 0.98 4.13 10.78
N GLN A 16 -0.15 3.76 11.40
CA GLN A 16 -0.30 2.59 12.27
C GLN A 16 -1.24 1.53 11.68
N LYS A 17 -2.03 1.89 10.67
CA LYS A 17 -3.05 1.05 10.03
C LYS A 17 -2.91 1.11 8.52
N ILE A 18 -2.02 0.27 8.00
CA ILE A 18 -1.63 0.25 6.59
C ILE A 18 -2.42 -0.83 5.84
N VAL A 19 -2.99 -0.46 4.70
CA VAL A 19 -3.43 -1.42 3.68
C VAL A 19 -2.40 -1.43 2.55
N SER A 20 -1.81 -2.60 2.27
CA SER A 20 -0.86 -2.78 1.18
C SER A 20 -1.58 -3.27 -0.08
N MET A 21 -1.36 -2.60 -1.21
CA MET A 21 -2.02 -2.93 -2.48
C MET A 21 -1.10 -3.64 -3.49
N ALA A 22 0.12 -3.99 -3.10
CA ALA A 22 1.05 -4.71 -3.97
C ALA A 22 1.93 -5.71 -3.18
N PRO A 23 2.23 -6.90 -3.74
CA PRO A 23 3.12 -7.86 -3.07
C PRO A 23 4.46 -7.27 -2.64
N SER A 24 5.11 -6.49 -3.52
CA SER A 24 6.38 -5.83 -3.21
C SER A 24 6.28 -4.90 -2.00
N ASN A 25 5.19 -4.13 -1.89
CA ASN A 25 4.96 -3.23 -0.77
C ASN A 25 4.76 -4.02 0.53
N THR A 26 3.98 -5.10 0.48
CA THR A 26 3.78 -6.00 1.63
C THR A 26 5.10 -6.55 2.11
N GLU A 27 5.90 -7.13 1.22
CA GLU A 27 7.21 -7.70 1.58
C GLU A 27 8.15 -6.65 2.18
N ILE A 28 8.20 -5.44 1.59
CA ILE A 28 9.00 -4.32 2.11
C ILE A 28 8.57 -3.95 3.52
N LEU A 29 7.27 -3.76 3.76
CA LEU A 29 6.73 -3.37 5.08
C LEU A 29 7.13 -4.39 6.15
N PHE A 30 7.03 -5.69 5.86
CA PHE A 30 7.48 -6.72 6.79
C PHE A 30 9.01 -6.72 6.96
N ALA A 31 9.78 -6.54 5.88
CA ALA A 31 11.24 -6.53 5.93
C ALA A 31 11.82 -5.37 6.74
N VAL A 32 11.19 -4.18 6.70
CA VAL A 32 11.60 -3.00 7.48
C VAL A 32 11.08 -3.00 8.92
N GLY A 33 10.34 -4.04 9.32
CA GLY A 33 9.80 -4.19 10.67
C GLY A 33 8.47 -3.48 10.93
N ALA A 34 7.80 -3.00 9.88
CA ALA A 34 6.48 -2.37 9.93
C ALA A 34 5.32 -3.36 9.69
N GLY A 35 5.59 -4.67 9.61
CA GLY A 35 4.59 -5.71 9.34
C GLY A 35 3.40 -5.70 10.30
N ASP A 36 3.62 -5.35 11.58
CA ASP A 36 2.56 -5.27 12.59
C ASP A 36 1.56 -4.12 12.34
N GLN A 37 1.92 -3.15 11.50
CA GLN A 37 1.05 -2.05 11.09
C GLN A 37 0.18 -2.43 9.87
N VAL A 38 0.43 -3.57 9.21
CA VAL A 38 -0.33 -3.97 8.02
C VAL A 38 -1.62 -4.67 8.45
N ILE A 39 -2.76 -4.06 8.13
CA ILE A 39 -4.09 -4.52 8.53
C ILE A 39 -4.92 -5.07 7.36
N GLY A 40 -4.43 -4.92 6.13
CA GLY A 40 -5.04 -5.47 4.93
C GLY A 40 -4.04 -5.55 3.78
N ARG A 41 -4.29 -6.46 2.85
CA ARG A 41 -3.37 -6.76 1.75
C ARG A 41 -4.12 -7.01 0.43
N ASP A 42 -3.44 -6.89 -0.71
CA ASP A 42 -3.99 -7.30 -2.00
C ASP A 42 -4.13 -8.83 -2.11
N GLU A 43 -4.83 -9.32 -3.13
CA GLU A 43 -5.15 -10.74 -3.28
C GLU A 43 -3.91 -11.65 -3.39
N PHE A 44 -2.78 -11.15 -3.89
CA PHE A 44 -1.57 -11.94 -4.16
C PHE A 44 -0.48 -11.81 -3.11
N SER A 45 -0.62 -10.88 -2.17
CA SER A 45 0.31 -10.72 -1.06
C SER A 45 0.26 -11.92 -0.11
N ASP A 46 1.20 -12.84 -0.26
CA ASP A 46 1.27 -14.10 0.50
C ASP A 46 2.58 -14.30 1.28
N TYR A 47 3.53 -13.37 1.18
CA TYR A 47 4.80 -13.39 1.90
C TYR A 47 5.00 -12.14 2.78
N PRO A 48 5.55 -12.29 4.00
CA PRO A 48 5.82 -13.55 4.70
C PRO A 48 4.51 -14.25 5.12
N ASP A 49 4.58 -15.47 5.68
CA ASP A 49 3.39 -16.26 6.06
C ASP A 49 2.37 -15.48 6.90
N GLN A 50 2.83 -14.52 7.71
CA GLN A 50 1.97 -13.62 8.49
C GLN A 50 1.06 -12.76 7.60
N ALA A 51 1.57 -12.25 6.47
CA ALA A 51 0.81 -11.43 5.54
C ALA A 51 -0.36 -12.19 4.91
N ALA A 52 -0.19 -13.47 4.60
CA ALA A 52 -1.24 -14.31 4.02
C ALA A 52 -2.48 -14.44 4.93
N SER A 53 -2.31 -14.23 6.25
CA SER A 53 -3.41 -14.27 7.23
C SER A 53 -4.22 -12.97 7.32
N LEU A 54 -3.70 -11.88 6.74
CA LEU A 54 -4.37 -10.58 6.76
C LEU A 54 -5.59 -10.56 5.81
N PRO A 55 -6.60 -9.73 6.12
CA PRO A 55 -7.75 -9.52 5.24
C PRO A 55 -7.32 -9.14 3.81
N SER A 56 -7.93 -9.79 2.81
CA SER A 56 -7.81 -9.37 1.41
C SER A 56 -8.71 -8.16 1.13
N VAL A 57 -8.16 -7.16 0.43
CA VAL A 57 -8.94 -6.07 -0.16
C VAL A 57 -9.15 -6.23 -1.67
N GLY A 58 -8.79 -7.37 -2.25
CA GLY A 58 -8.95 -7.65 -3.68
C GLY A 58 -7.74 -7.23 -4.53
N GLY A 59 -7.97 -6.80 -5.78
CA GLY A 59 -6.89 -6.40 -6.70
C GLY A 59 -6.23 -7.54 -7.50
N GLY A 60 -6.66 -8.78 -7.34
CA GLY A 60 -6.04 -9.93 -8.02
C GLY A 60 -6.23 -9.95 -9.55
N PHE A 61 -7.47 -9.88 -10.01
CA PHE A 61 -7.81 -9.86 -11.45
C PHE A 61 -9.00 -8.93 -11.74
N GLY A 62 -9.26 -8.00 -10.84
CA GLY A 62 -10.41 -7.09 -10.85
C GLY A 62 -10.19 -5.94 -9.87
N ASP A 63 -11.25 -5.20 -9.58
CA ASP A 63 -11.17 -4.01 -8.75
C ASP A 63 -10.88 -4.33 -7.27
N TYR A 64 -10.36 -3.33 -6.57
CA TYR A 64 -10.25 -3.36 -5.12
C TYR A 64 -11.63 -3.20 -4.49
N ASN A 65 -11.87 -3.91 -3.39
CA ASN A 65 -13.08 -3.75 -2.60
C ASN A 65 -12.95 -2.49 -1.72
N LEU A 66 -13.46 -1.37 -2.24
CA LEU A 66 -13.41 -0.08 -1.56
C LEU A 66 -14.11 -0.08 -0.21
N GLU A 67 -15.24 -0.79 -0.07
CA GLU A 67 -15.95 -0.93 1.21
C GLU A 67 -15.05 -1.65 2.24
N ALA A 68 -14.40 -2.74 1.83
CA ALA A 68 -13.47 -3.45 2.71
C ALA A 68 -12.26 -2.60 3.12
N ILE A 69 -11.75 -1.75 2.21
CA ILE A 69 -10.67 -0.80 2.54
C ILE A 69 -11.14 0.21 3.58
N VAL A 70 -12.32 0.81 3.40
CA VAL A 70 -12.85 1.82 4.34
C VAL A 70 -13.20 1.19 5.70
N ASP A 71 -13.76 -0.02 5.71
CA ASP A 71 -14.11 -0.75 6.94
C ASP A 71 -12.90 -1.09 7.82
N LEU A 72 -11.70 -1.18 7.22
CA LEU A 72 -10.44 -1.35 7.96
C LEU A 72 -9.96 -0.05 8.61
N GLU A 73 -10.57 1.10 8.28
CA GLU A 73 -10.20 2.44 8.74
C GLU A 73 -8.68 2.72 8.64
N PRO A 74 -8.03 2.52 7.47
CA PRO A 74 -6.60 2.74 7.33
C PRO A 74 -6.24 4.21 7.48
N ASP A 75 -5.06 4.47 8.03
CA ASP A 75 -4.43 5.80 7.99
C ASP A 75 -3.54 5.97 6.75
N LEU A 76 -3.12 4.86 6.14
CA LEU A 76 -2.36 4.85 4.89
C LEU A 76 -2.75 3.65 4.02
N VAL A 77 -2.96 3.91 2.74
CA VAL A 77 -2.97 2.89 1.69
C VAL A 77 -1.67 3.01 0.90
N LEU A 78 -0.91 1.92 0.84
CA LEU A 78 0.37 1.88 0.13
C LEU A 78 0.20 1.18 -1.22
N ALA A 79 0.10 1.99 -2.27
CA ALA A 79 0.00 1.57 -3.67
C ALA A 79 1.37 1.46 -4.35
N ALA A 80 1.41 0.82 -5.51
CA ALA A 80 2.56 0.76 -6.41
C ALA A 80 2.11 0.98 -7.85
N GLU A 81 3.02 1.06 -8.82
CA GLU A 81 2.66 1.31 -10.23
C GLU A 81 1.81 0.21 -10.90
N ILE A 82 1.67 -0.96 -10.26
CA ILE A 82 0.70 -1.98 -10.69
C ILE A 82 -0.75 -1.49 -10.50
N ASN A 83 -0.96 -0.54 -9.60
CA ASN A 83 -2.26 0.08 -9.34
C ASN A 83 -2.47 1.25 -10.32
N THR A 84 -3.60 1.25 -11.02
CA THR A 84 -3.89 2.31 -11.97
C THR A 84 -4.17 3.63 -11.25
N PRO A 85 -3.95 4.80 -11.89
CA PRO A 85 -4.35 6.08 -11.30
C PRO A 85 -5.83 6.14 -10.90
N GLU A 86 -6.72 5.48 -11.66
CA GLU A 86 -8.14 5.40 -11.34
C GLU A 86 -8.41 4.63 -10.04
N GLN A 87 -7.71 3.51 -9.82
CA GLN A 87 -7.80 2.75 -8.58
C GLN A 87 -7.33 3.59 -7.39
N VAL A 88 -6.21 4.31 -7.54
CA VAL A 88 -5.70 5.22 -6.50
C VAL A 88 -6.71 6.32 -6.19
N THR A 89 -7.19 7.04 -7.21
CA THR A 89 -8.16 8.13 -7.03
C THR A 89 -9.47 7.65 -6.41
N SER A 90 -9.96 6.45 -6.76
CA SER A 90 -11.20 5.92 -6.18
C SER A 90 -11.13 5.72 -4.66
N ILE A 91 -9.94 5.45 -4.11
CA ILE A 91 -9.70 5.31 -2.67
C ILE A 91 -9.53 6.69 -2.02
N GLU A 92 -8.84 7.61 -2.69
CA GLU A 92 -8.65 8.99 -2.22
C GLU A 92 -9.97 9.76 -2.13
N ASP A 93 -10.89 9.55 -3.08
CA ASP A 93 -12.22 10.16 -3.08
C ASP A 93 -13.06 9.76 -1.84
N LEU A 94 -12.67 8.70 -1.14
CA LEU A 94 -13.27 8.25 0.13
C LEU A 94 -12.63 8.93 1.35
N GLY A 95 -11.65 9.81 1.15
CA GLY A 95 -10.94 10.53 2.21
C GLY A 95 -9.79 9.75 2.83
N VAL A 96 -9.36 8.64 2.20
CA VAL A 96 -8.22 7.84 2.67
C VAL A 96 -6.93 8.38 2.04
N THR A 97 -5.86 8.47 2.83
CA THR A 97 -4.54 8.88 2.32
C THR A 97 -3.90 7.73 1.57
N VAL A 98 -3.54 7.96 0.30
CA VAL A 98 -2.84 6.97 -0.55
C VAL A 98 -1.45 7.49 -0.90
N TYR A 99 -0.44 6.64 -0.72
CA TYR A 99 0.92 6.88 -1.21
C TYR A 99 1.24 5.84 -2.29
N LEU A 100 1.57 6.29 -3.50
CA LEU A 100 2.05 5.40 -4.56
C LEU A 100 3.58 5.34 -4.52
N LEU A 101 4.12 4.17 -4.18
CA LEU A 101 5.56 3.91 -4.20
C LEU A 101 6.00 3.68 -5.66
N PRO A 102 6.90 4.50 -6.22
CA PRO A 102 7.40 4.30 -7.58
C PRO A 102 8.25 3.03 -7.67
N ASN A 103 8.23 2.39 -8.84
CA ASN A 103 9.07 1.21 -9.05
C ASN A 103 10.52 1.65 -9.21
N PRO A 104 11.45 1.07 -8.43
CA PRO A 104 12.86 1.34 -8.63
C PRO A 104 13.33 0.68 -9.94
N THR A 105 14.05 1.44 -10.76
CA THR A 105 14.70 0.96 -11.98
C THR A 105 16.18 0.63 -11.75
N THR A 106 16.73 1.04 -10.61
CA THR A 106 18.08 0.75 -10.17
C THR A 106 18.10 0.18 -8.75
N LEU A 107 19.20 -0.47 -8.36
CA LEU A 107 19.38 -0.92 -6.98
C LEU A 107 19.49 0.26 -6.01
N GLU A 108 20.03 1.40 -6.45
CA GLU A 108 20.13 2.60 -5.61
C GLU A 108 18.73 3.13 -5.28
N GLU A 109 17.87 3.28 -6.29
CA GLU A 109 16.46 3.66 -6.11
C GLU A 109 15.70 2.66 -5.23
N MET A 110 16.02 1.36 -5.33
CA MET A 110 15.43 0.35 -4.46
C MET A 110 15.82 0.58 -2.99
N TYR A 111 17.07 0.98 -2.71
CA TYR A 111 17.47 1.35 -1.35
C TYR A 111 16.82 2.65 -0.88
N GLU A 112 16.64 3.64 -1.77
CA GLU A 112 15.90 4.87 -1.43
C GLU A 112 14.47 4.57 -1.00
N ASN A 113 13.79 3.60 -1.63
CA ASN A 113 12.46 3.14 -1.23
C ASN A 113 12.40 2.49 0.17
N LEU A 114 13.54 2.12 0.76
CA LEU A 114 13.63 1.48 2.09
C LEU A 114 14.02 2.45 3.21
N LEU A 115 14.39 3.69 2.89
CA LEU A 115 14.94 4.69 3.83
C LEU A 115 13.91 5.77 4.17
#